data_AF-X0UMI5-F1
#
_entry.id   AF-X0UMI5-F1
#
_cell.length_a   1.000
_cell.length_b   1.000
_cell.length_c   1.000
_cell.angle_alpha   90.00
_cell.angle_beta   90.00
_cell.angle_gamma   90.00
#
_symmetry.space_group_name_H-M   'P 1'
#
loop_
_entity.id
_entity.type
_entity.pdbx_description
1 polymer ?
#
loop_
_entity_poly.entity_id
_entity_poly.type
_entity_poly.pdbx_seq_one_letter_code
_entity_poly.pdbx_strand_id
1 'polypeptide(L)' 'MEEIQATGAETVATACPSCIRALHIAKSAEKMKLNVMDITELLWKAMGN' A
#
# COMPACT_ATOMS: atom_id res chain seq x y z
N MET A 1 8.36 5.00 5.66
CA MET A 1 8.16 3.54 5.57
C MET A 1 8.27 2.89 6.93
N GLU A 2 9.18 3.36 7.78
CA GLU A 2 9.31 2.93 9.19
C GLU A 2 7.99 2.95 9.96
N GLU A 3 7.20 4.04 9.87
CA GLU A 3 5.89 4.12 10.54
C GLU A 3 4.93 3.01 10.07
N ILE A 4 4.85 2.77 8.75
CA ILE A 4 4.03 1.69 8.19
C ILE A 4 4.49 0.33 8.74
N GLN A 5 5.80 0.08 8.78
CA GLN A 5 6.35 -1.16 9.36
C GLN A 5 6.01 -1.30 10.84
N ALA A 6 6.12 -0.21 11.60
CA ALA A 6 5.86 -0.20 13.04
C ALA A 6 4.40 -0.56 13.37
N THR A 7 3.45 -0.29 12.47
CA THR A 7 2.06 -0.72 12.63
C THR A 7 1.84 -2.23 12.43
N GLY A 8 2.79 -2.93 11.80
CA GLY A 8 2.61 -4.32 11.37
C GLY A 8 1.67 -4.50 10.17
N ALA A 9 1.30 -3.41 9.49
CA ALA A 9 0.40 -3.47 8.35
C ALA A 9 1.05 -4.18 7.14
N GLU A 10 0.37 -5.19 6.62
CA GLU A 10 0.77 -5.90 5.39
C GLU A 10 0.28 -5.20 4.12
N THR A 11 -0.75 -4.36 4.26
CA THR A 11 -1.39 -3.62 3.16
C THR A 11 -1.57 -2.16 3.54
N VAL A 12 -1.23 -1.26 2.63
CA VAL A 12 -1.54 0.18 2.69
C VAL A 12 -2.39 0.54 1.48
N ALA A 13 -3.57 1.09 1.73
CA ALA A 13 -4.44 1.64 0.69
C ALA A 13 -4.44 3.17 0.73
N THR A 14 -4.55 3.81 -0.43
CA THR A 14 -4.63 5.27 -0.56
C THR A 14 -5.47 5.64 -1.77
N ALA A 15 -6.08 6.83 -1.78
CA ALA A 15 -6.85 7.33 -2.92
C ALA A 15 -6.04 8.22 -3.87
N CYS A 16 -4.73 8.39 -3.61
CA CYS A 16 -3.88 9.33 -4.35
C CYS A 16 -2.90 8.57 -5.28
N PRO A 17 -3.00 8.72 -6.61
CA PRO A 17 -2.13 8.01 -7.56
C PRO A 17 -0.63 8.30 -7.40
N SER A 18 -0.27 9.54 -7.06
CA SER A 18 1.14 9.89 -6.82
C SER A 18 1.68 9.24 -5.56
N CYS A 19 0.86 9.08 -4.51
CA CYS A 19 1.22 8.34 -3.30
C CYS A 19 1.44 6.86 -3.60
N ILE A 20 0.58 6.22 -4.39
CA ILE A 20 0.78 4.82 -4.83
C ILE A 20 2.15 4.68 -5.48
N ARG A 21 2.46 5.55 -6.45
CA ARG A 21 3.76 5.52 -7.15
C ARG A 21 4.93 5.71 -6.19
N ALA A 22 4.85 6.71 -5.30
CA ALA A 22 5.91 6.99 -4.34
C ALA A 22 6.13 5.82 -3.37
N LEU A 23 5.06 5.23 -2.84
CA LEU A 23 5.12 4.07 -1.94
C LEU A 23 5.68 2.83 -2.64
N HIS A 24 5.35 2.61 -3.92
CA HIS A 24 5.94 1.54 -4.73
C HIS A 24 7.44 1.71 -4.92
N ILE A 25 7.91 2.94 -5.15
CA ILE A 25 9.35 3.22 -5.26
C ILE A 25 10.04 2.98 -3.91
N ALA A 26 9.49 3.55 -2.84
CA ALA A 26 10.05 3.43 -1.49
C ALA A 26 10.11 1.97 -1.02
N LYS A 27 9.02 1.19 -1.15
CA LYS A 27 9.01 -0.23 -0.76
C LYS A 27 10.01 -1.06 -1.57
N SER A 28 10.23 -0.71 -2.84
CA SER A 28 11.19 -1.42 -3.70
C SER A 28 12.63 -1.10 -3.30
N ALA A 29 12.94 0.16 -3.01
CA ALA A 29 14.25 0.60 -2.55
C ALA A 29 14.63 -0.07 -1.21
N GLU A 30 13.66 -0.19 -0.29
CA GLU A 30 13.84 -0.79 1.03
C GLU A 30 13.64 -2.32 1.05
N LYS A 31 13.32 -2.94 -0.09
CA LYS A 31 12.98 -4.37 -0.20
C LYS A 31 11.88 -4.81 0.78
N MET A 32 10.96 -3.90 1.10
CA MET A 32 9.88 -4.15 2.04
C MET A 32 8.77 -4.95 1.38
N LYS A 33 8.34 -6.03 2.04
CA LYS A 33 7.13 -6.78 1.65
C LYS A 33 5.89 -6.01 2.10
N LEU A 34 5.42 -5.09 1.25
CA LEU A 34 4.23 -4.28 1.49
C LEU A 34 3.31 -4.32 0.26
N ASN A 35 2.04 -4.60 0.49
CA ASN A 35 1.02 -4.45 -0.53
C ASN A 35 0.54 -2.98 -0.57
N VAL A 36 0.58 -2.36 -1.74
CA VAL A 36 0.16 -0.96 -1.93
C VAL A 36 -0.90 -0.96 -3.01
N MET A 37 -2.06 -0.38 -2.74
CA MET A 37 -3.19 -0.38 -3.69
C MET A 37 -4.04 0.89 -3.57
N ASP A 38 -4.86 1.13 -4.58
CA ASP A 38 -5.89 2.16 -4.49
C ASP A 38 -7.00 1.76 -3.49
N ILE A 39 -7.65 2.75 -2.86
CA ILE A 39 -8.78 2.48 -1.96
C ILE A 39 -9.94 1.77 -2.67
N THR A 40 -10.16 2.05 -3.95
CA THR A 40 -11.20 1.39 -4.75
C THR A 40 -10.89 -0.09 -4.99
N GLU A 41 -9.62 -0.46 -5.16
CA GLU A 41 -9.20 -1.87 -5.23
C GLU A 41 -9.46 -2.59 -3.91
N LEU A 42 -9.23 -1.92 -2.78
CA LEU A 42 -9.53 -2.49 -1.46
C LEU A 42 -11.04 -2.74 -1.31
N LEU A 43 -11.87 -1.77 -1.67
CA LEU A 43 -13.33 -1.91 -1.64
C LEU A 43 -13.81 -3.02 -2.56
N TRP A 44 -13.26 -3.10 -3.77
CA TRP A 44 -13.59 -4.15 -4.73
C TRP A 44 -13.31 -5.55 -4.17
N LYS A 45 -12.15 -5.74 -3.53
CA LYS A 45 -11.80 -7.00 -2.85
C LYS A 45 -12.73 -7.31 -1.68
N ALA A 46 -13.08 -6.30 -0.88
CA ALA A 46 -14.00 -6.46 0.24
C ALA A 46 -15.41 -6.86 -0.20
N MET A 47 -15.82 -6.51 -1.43
CA MET A 47 -17.06 -6.94 -2.04
C MET A 47 -17.05 -8.41 -2.53
N GLY A 48 -15.93 -9.12 -2.35
CA GLY A 48 -15.81 -10.54 -2.71
C GLY A 48 -15.35 -10.79 -4.16
N ASN A 49 -14.70 -9.81 -4.79
CA ASN A 49 -14.13 -9.94 -6.14
C ASN A 49 -12.60 -9.98 -6.14
#